data_AF-A0A1I4NC63-F1
#
_entry.id   AF-A0A1I4NC63-F1
#
_cell.length_a   1.000
_cell.length_b   1.000
_cell.length_c   1.000
_cell.angle_alpha   90.00
_cell.angle_beta   90.00
_cell.angle_gamma   90.00
#
_symmetry.space_group_name_H-M   'P 1'
#
loop_
_entity.id
_entity.type
_entity.pdbx_description
1 polymer ?
#
loop_
_entity_poly.entity_id
_entity_poly.type
_entity_poly.pdbx_seq_one_letter_code
_entity_poly.pdbx_strand_id
1 'polypeptide(L)'
;MTILASQTTFTVGEASTEAVSVNITILPAIGAATGKGRLIHPTLGTYDYEYCPDEWSNIDGDAIITPIWTSSKTLNGTSNTLMMGNIRDVVVEERWTGGLSTSLEMVRILAAFWQNPPDPAIDYVKWYPNYVNANGYKVILTDLELNGQGLNFDFISRQGYVTGTLVLRMRIAGRV
;
A
#
# COMPACT_ATOMS: atom_id res chain seq x y z
N MET A 1 67.33 10.92 37.43
CA MET A 1 66.33 10.57 36.39
C MET A 1 64.99 10.48 37.10
N THR A 2 64.09 11.41 36.83
CA THR A 2 62.79 11.50 37.52
C THR A 2 61.70 11.19 36.50
N ILE A 3 60.90 10.18 36.76
CA ILE A 3 59.75 9.84 35.92
C ILE A 3 58.56 10.65 36.44
N LEU A 4 58.01 11.54 35.63
CA LEU A 4 56.70 12.14 35.89
C LEU A 4 55.63 11.22 35.30
N ALA A 5 54.76 10.67 36.16
CA ALA A 5 53.57 9.96 35.73
C ALA A 5 52.37 10.91 35.86
N SER A 6 51.65 11.12 34.76
CA SER A 6 50.35 11.79 34.75
C SER A 6 49.28 10.73 34.51
N GLN A 7 48.37 10.56 35.48
CA GLN A 7 47.20 9.71 35.34
C GLN A 7 45.96 10.59 35.48
N THR A 8 45.04 10.44 34.53
CA THR A 8 43.72 11.09 34.59
C THR A 8 42.68 9.99 34.45
N THR A 9 41.75 9.93 35.39
CA THR A 9 40.52 9.16 35.26
C THR A 9 39.40 10.06 34.76
N PHE A 10 38.60 9.57 33.82
CA PHE A 10 37.38 10.21 33.38
C PHE A 10 36.21 9.25 33.62
N THR A 11 35.07 9.80 33.98
CA THR A 11 33.86 9.03 34.23
C THR A 11 33.07 8.93 32.94
N VAL A 12 32.80 7.71 32.45
CA VAL A 12 31.82 7.49 31.38
C VAL A 12 30.44 7.49 32.04
N GLY A 13 29.64 8.54 31.82
CA GLY A 13 28.24 8.52 32.21
C GLY A 13 27.46 7.58 31.30
N GLU A 14 26.63 6.70 31.86
CA GLU A 14 25.68 5.91 31.08
C GLU A 14 24.77 6.86 30.28
N ALA A 15 24.74 6.67 28.96
CA ALA A 15 23.79 7.36 28.11
C ALA A 15 22.38 6.79 28.35
N SER A 16 21.39 7.66 28.52
CA SER A 16 20.00 7.23 28.61
C SER A 16 19.58 6.53 27.31
N THR A 17 19.15 5.27 27.40
CA THR A 17 18.48 4.59 26.29
C THR A 17 17.08 5.19 26.15
N GLU A 18 16.85 6.00 25.11
CA GLU A 18 15.51 6.40 24.73
C GLU A 18 14.80 5.18 24.13
N ALA A 19 13.88 4.59 24.88
CA ALA A 19 12.98 3.56 24.36
C ALA A 19 11.90 4.25 23.53
N VAL A 20 12.05 4.25 22.21
CA VAL A 20 11.01 4.70 21.29
C VAL A 20 9.96 3.58 21.18
N SER A 21 8.89 3.68 21.95
CA SER A 21 7.73 2.81 21.80
C SER A 21 6.82 3.35 20.69
N VAL A 22 6.66 2.60 19.61
CA VAL A 22 5.64 2.89 18.57
C VAL A 22 4.44 2.01 18.83
N ASN A 23 3.27 2.62 19.05
CA ASN A 23 2.02 1.90 19.14
C ASN A 23 1.59 1.48 17.72
N ILE A 24 1.67 0.18 17.42
CA ILE A 24 1.05 -0.40 16.23
C ILE A 24 -0.39 -0.74 16.60
N THR A 25 -1.31 0.18 16.34
CA THR A 25 -2.73 -0.09 16.50
C THR A 25 -3.17 -1.03 15.37
N ILE A 26 -3.48 -2.28 15.70
CA ILE A 26 -4.14 -3.22 14.79
C ILE A 26 -5.60 -2.76 14.69
N LEU A 27 -5.97 -2.21 13.53
CA LEU A 27 -7.36 -1.82 13.26
C LEU A 27 -8.22 -3.07 12.99
N PRO A 28 -9.49 -3.08 13.40
CA PRO A 28 -10.43 -4.12 13.01
C PRO A 28 -10.67 -4.06 11.49
N ALA A 29 -11.01 -5.22 10.90
CA ALA A 29 -11.31 -5.33 9.47
C ALA A 29 -12.31 -4.26 9.02
N ILE A 30 -11.94 -3.49 7.99
CA ILE A 30 -12.64 -2.27 7.62
C ILE A 30 -13.90 -2.60 6.80
N GLY A 31 -14.96 -3.01 7.50
CA GLY A 31 -16.30 -3.20 6.94
C GLY A 31 -16.50 -4.53 6.20
N ALA A 32 -17.73 -4.75 5.74
CA ALA A 32 -18.09 -5.97 5.01
C ALA A 32 -17.65 -5.88 3.55
N ALA A 33 -17.01 -6.93 3.04
CA ALA A 33 -16.72 -7.09 1.62
C ALA A 33 -18.03 -7.11 0.81
N THR A 34 -18.08 -6.35 -0.28
CA THR A 34 -19.30 -6.18 -1.11
C THR A 34 -19.08 -6.46 -2.60
N GLY A 35 -17.86 -6.80 -3.03
CA GLY A 35 -17.58 -7.03 -4.44
C GLY A 35 -16.22 -7.67 -4.69
N LYS A 36 -15.80 -7.67 -5.96
CA LYS A 36 -14.60 -8.37 -6.44
C LYS A 36 -13.36 -7.51 -6.59
N GLY A 37 -13.53 -6.19 -6.60
CA GLY A 37 -12.47 -5.22 -6.87
C GLY A 37 -12.73 -4.43 -8.15
N ARG A 38 -12.26 -3.18 -8.19
CA ARG A 38 -12.41 -2.29 -9.35
C ARG A 38 -11.20 -1.37 -9.49
N LEU A 39 -10.76 -1.16 -10.71
CA LEU A 39 -9.83 -0.10 -11.10
C LEU A 39 -10.53 0.87 -12.05
N ILE A 40 -10.27 2.16 -11.90
CA ILE A 40 -10.76 3.21 -12.80
C ILE A 40 -9.55 4.01 -13.27
N HIS A 41 -9.24 3.89 -14.56
CA HIS A 41 -8.25 4.73 -15.22
C HIS A 41 -8.93 6.01 -15.74
N PRO A 42 -8.32 7.19 -15.57
CA PRO A 42 -8.93 8.45 -16.01
C PRO A 42 -9.22 8.50 -17.51
N THR A 43 -8.42 7.81 -18.33
CA THR A 43 -8.55 7.80 -19.80
C THR A 43 -8.93 6.46 -20.42
N LEU A 44 -8.57 5.34 -19.79
CA LEU A 44 -8.80 3.99 -20.32
C LEU A 44 -10.11 3.38 -19.83
N GLY A 45 -10.81 4.07 -18.92
CA GLY A 45 -12.11 3.68 -18.40
C GLY A 45 -12.02 2.80 -17.15
N THR A 46 -13.10 2.09 -16.88
CA THR A 46 -13.27 1.28 -15.68
C THR A 46 -13.04 -0.19 -16.00
N TYR A 47 -12.29 -0.87 -15.15
CA TYR A 47 -12.15 -2.31 -15.14
C TYR A 47 -12.69 -2.89 -13.83
N ASP A 48 -13.74 -3.71 -13.94
CA ASP A 48 -14.30 -4.50 -12.86
C ASP A 48 -13.68 -5.90 -12.87
N TYR A 49 -13.15 -6.34 -11.74
CA TYR A 49 -12.47 -7.63 -11.65
C TYR A 49 -13.47 -8.78 -11.86
N GLU A 50 -13.07 -9.76 -12.68
CA GLU A 50 -13.88 -10.95 -12.96
C GLU A 50 -13.98 -11.87 -11.73
N TYR A 51 -12.94 -11.91 -10.90
CA TYR A 51 -12.85 -12.62 -9.62
C TYR A 51 -11.93 -11.85 -8.66
N CYS A 52 -12.12 -12.07 -7.36
CA CYS A 52 -11.26 -11.51 -6.33
C CYS A 52 -9.82 -12.05 -6.46
N PRO A 53 -8.80 -11.29 -6.02
CA PRO A 53 -7.47 -11.87 -5.78
C PRO A 53 -7.54 -12.96 -4.71
N ASP A 54 -6.65 -13.94 -4.84
CA ASP A 54 -6.51 -15.05 -3.89
C ASP A 54 -5.74 -14.61 -2.64
N GLU A 55 -4.77 -13.70 -2.82
CA GLU A 55 -3.96 -13.16 -1.74
C GLU A 55 -3.79 -11.64 -1.90
N TRP A 56 -3.63 -10.96 -0.76
CA TRP A 56 -3.33 -9.55 -0.73
C TRP A 56 -2.44 -9.16 0.45
N SER A 57 -1.72 -8.04 0.30
CA SER A 57 -0.91 -7.46 1.37
C SER A 57 -1.10 -5.95 1.47
N ASN A 58 -1.04 -5.41 2.70
CA ASN A 58 -1.08 -3.97 3.01
C ASN A 58 -2.37 -3.23 2.59
N ILE A 59 -3.51 -3.91 2.45
CA ILE A 59 -4.79 -3.35 1.96
C ILE A 59 -5.72 -2.82 3.07
N ASP A 60 -5.67 -3.44 4.25
CA ASP A 60 -6.68 -3.22 5.30
C ASP A 60 -6.34 -1.99 6.16
N GLY A 61 -6.05 -2.18 7.44
CA GLY A 61 -5.75 -1.08 8.37
C GLY A 61 -4.36 -0.44 8.25
N ASP A 62 -3.39 -1.09 7.61
CA ASP A 62 -2.00 -0.60 7.63
C ASP A 62 -1.78 0.63 6.71
N ALA A 63 -2.57 0.75 5.64
CA ALA A 63 -2.51 1.91 4.75
C ALA A 63 -3.09 3.19 5.39
N ILE A 64 -3.99 3.04 6.37
CA ILE A 64 -4.76 4.15 6.95
C ILE A 64 -4.27 4.41 8.38
N ILE A 65 -3.54 5.51 8.60
CA ILE A 65 -3.25 5.98 9.96
C ILE A 65 -4.53 6.61 10.53
N THR A 66 -4.85 6.32 11.79
CA THR A 66 -5.98 6.96 12.47
C THR A 66 -5.77 8.47 12.59
N PRO A 67 -6.82 9.29 12.41
CA PRO A 67 -6.70 10.71 12.68
C PRO A 67 -6.39 10.95 14.16
N ILE A 68 -5.35 11.73 14.44
CA ILE A 68 -4.98 12.07 15.82
C ILE A 68 -5.80 13.29 16.22
N TRP A 69 -6.68 13.09 17.20
CA TRP A 69 -7.35 14.16 17.91
C TRP A 69 -6.42 14.65 19.02
N THR A 70 -5.96 15.90 18.92
CA THR A 70 -5.25 16.57 20.01
C THR A 70 -6.09 17.73 20.51
N SER A 71 -6.24 17.81 21.83
CA SER A 71 -6.98 18.88 22.49
C SER A 71 -6.02 19.63 23.40
N SER A 72 -5.87 20.92 23.18
CA SER A 72 -5.01 21.79 23.99
C SER A 72 -5.89 22.77 24.77
N LYS A 73 -5.63 22.89 26.08
CA LYS A 73 -6.33 23.85 26.92
C LYS A 73 -5.69 25.23 26.73
N THR A 74 -6.47 26.19 26.26
CA THR A 74 -6.09 27.59 26.08
C THR A 74 -6.70 28.46 27.18
N LEU A 75 -6.23 29.70 27.31
CA LEU A 75 -6.77 30.68 28.26
C LEU A 75 -8.28 30.98 28.06
N ASN A 76 -8.82 30.74 26.85
CA ASN A 76 -10.22 30.99 26.50
C ASN A 76 -11.06 29.70 26.36
N GLY A 77 -10.56 28.54 26.79
CA GLY A 77 -11.27 27.26 26.70
C GLY A 77 -10.42 26.18 26.02
N THR A 78 -11.05 25.31 25.24
CA THR A 78 -10.37 24.14 24.65
C THR A 78 -10.23 24.30 23.14
N SER A 79 -9.01 24.19 22.62
CA SER A 79 -8.74 24.18 21.18
C SER A 79 -8.44 22.76 20.71
N ASN A 80 -9.27 22.27 19.80
CA ASN A 80 -9.14 20.93 19.22
C ASN A 80 -8.45 21.03 17.86
N THR A 81 -7.36 20.29 17.69
CA THR A 81 -6.67 20.13 16.41
C THR A 81 -6.85 18.70 15.94
N LEU A 82 -7.59 18.54 14.84
CA LEU A 82 -7.71 17.28 14.13
C LEU A 82 -6.59 17.21 13.09
N MET A 83 -5.64 16.31 13.29
CA MET A 83 -4.74 15.92 12.20
C MET A 83 -5.41 14.80 11.41
N MET A 84 -5.78 15.07 10.16
CA MET A 84 -6.21 14.01 9.24
C MET A 84 -5.11 12.95 9.20
N GLY A 85 -5.48 11.69 9.44
CA GLY A 85 -4.56 10.58 9.39
C GLY A 85 -3.84 10.55 8.05
N ASN A 86 -2.50 10.50 8.10
CA ASN A 86 -1.70 10.42 6.88
C ASN A 86 -1.82 9.02 6.29
N ILE A 87 -1.82 8.92 4.97
CA ILE A 87 -1.72 7.61 4.31
C ILE A 87 -0.25 7.22 4.30
N ARG A 88 0.08 6.00 4.72
CA ARG A 88 1.47 5.52 4.64
C ARG A 88 1.82 5.28 3.17
N ASP A 89 3.04 5.63 2.76
CA ASP A 89 3.61 5.25 1.47
C ASP A 89 3.98 3.76 1.52
N VAL A 90 2.97 2.90 1.38
CA VAL A 90 3.12 1.44 1.39
C VAL A 90 2.86 0.90 0.00
N VAL A 91 3.67 -0.10 -0.38
CA VAL A 91 3.39 -0.93 -1.55
C VAL A 91 2.33 -1.94 -1.16
N VAL A 92 1.25 -1.93 -1.92
CA VAL A 92 0.12 -2.83 -1.83
C VAL A 92 0.23 -3.86 -2.94
N GLU A 93 -0.04 -5.12 -2.62
CA GLU A 93 0.02 -6.20 -3.60
C GLU A 93 -1.29 -6.98 -3.66
N GLU A 94 -1.76 -7.25 -4.87
CA GLU A 94 -2.85 -8.20 -5.18
C GLU A 94 -2.25 -9.39 -5.96
N ARG A 95 -2.62 -10.62 -5.61
CA ARG A 95 -2.12 -11.83 -6.26
C ARG A 95 -3.25 -12.79 -6.65
N TRP A 96 -3.15 -13.32 -7.86
CA TRP A 96 -4.00 -14.39 -8.38
C TRP A 96 -3.13 -15.64 -8.57
N THR A 97 -3.31 -16.63 -7.70
CA THR A 97 -2.44 -17.81 -7.55
C THR A 97 -3.03 -19.09 -8.13
N GLY A 98 -4.27 -19.05 -8.64
CA GLY A 98 -4.95 -20.21 -9.23
C GLY A 98 -4.18 -20.89 -10.39
N GLY A 99 -4.44 -22.18 -10.62
CA GLY A 99 -3.78 -22.98 -11.66
C GLY A 99 -4.04 -22.49 -13.11
N LEU A 100 -5.24 -21.97 -13.36
CA LEU A 100 -5.55 -21.04 -14.45
C LEU A 100 -5.87 -19.71 -13.77
N SER A 101 -4.82 -18.94 -13.53
CA SER A 101 -4.85 -17.82 -12.58
C SER A 101 -5.70 -16.67 -13.07
N THR A 102 -5.58 -16.34 -14.35
CA THR A 102 -6.16 -15.10 -14.86
C THR A 102 -6.55 -15.20 -16.34
N SER A 103 -7.67 -14.57 -16.72
CA SER A 103 -8.05 -14.43 -18.13
C SER A 103 -7.04 -13.51 -18.85
N LEU A 104 -6.73 -13.83 -20.11
CA LEU A 104 -5.82 -13.04 -20.93
C LEU A 104 -6.33 -11.60 -21.12
N GLU A 105 -7.65 -11.42 -21.11
CA GLU A 105 -8.29 -10.12 -21.14
C GLU A 105 -7.91 -9.26 -19.93
N MET A 106 -8.04 -9.82 -18.73
CA MET A 106 -7.64 -9.14 -17.49
C MET A 106 -6.16 -8.74 -17.53
N VAL A 107 -5.28 -9.68 -17.90
CA VAL A 107 -3.83 -9.38 -17.99
C VAL A 107 -3.55 -8.26 -18.97
N ARG A 108 -4.24 -8.22 -20.13
CA ARG A 108 -4.09 -7.14 -21.12
C ARG A 108 -4.57 -5.78 -20.60
N ILE A 109 -5.70 -5.75 -19.88
CA ILE A 109 -6.24 -4.50 -19.32
C ILE A 109 -5.32 -3.97 -18.22
N LEU A 110 -4.87 -4.83 -17.31
CA LEU A 110 -3.92 -4.46 -16.26
C LEU A 110 -2.58 -4.00 -16.85
N ALA A 111 -2.09 -4.69 -17.90
CA ALA A 111 -0.91 -4.26 -18.63
C ALA A 111 -1.10 -2.89 -19.28
N ALA A 112 -2.26 -2.61 -19.86
CA ALA A 112 -2.56 -1.30 -20.45
C ALA A 112 -2.55 -0.19 -19.40
N PHE A 113 -3.14 -0.44 -18.22
CA PHE A 113 -3.15 0.52 -17.10
C PHE A 113 -1.74 0.76 -16.55
N TRP A 114 -0.93 -0.30 -16.45
CA TRP A 114 0.45 -0.21 -15.98
C TRP A 114 1.38 0.48 -16.99
N GLN A 115 1.22 0.21 -18.30
CA GLN A 115 2.05 0.80 -19.36
C GLN A 115 1.68 2.26 -19.69
N ASN A 116 0.46 2.68 -19.36
CA ASN A 116 -0.01 4.05 -19.59
C ASN A 116 -0.39 4.73 -18.27
N PRO A 117 0.55 4.87 -17.32
CA PRO A 117 0.22 5.46 -16.02
C PRO A 117 -0.25 6.91 -16.20
N PRO A 118 -1.30 7.35 -15.47
CA PRO A 118 -1.74 8.73 -15.52
C PRO A 118 -0.70 9.64 -14.87
N ASP A 119 -0.61 10.90 -15.34
CA ASP A 119 0.25 11.90 -14.73
C ASP A 119 -0.22 12.19 -13.28
N PRO A 120 0.61 11.90 -12.25
CA PRO A 120 0.25 12.10 -10.84
C PRO A 120 -0.08 13.56 -10.49
N ALA A 121 0.32 14.53 -11.32
CA ALA A 121 -0.03 15.93 -11.15
C ALA A 121 -1.48 16.25 -11.58
N ILE A 122 -2.07 15.40 -12.42
CA ILE A 122 -3.41 15.59 -13.00
C ILE A 122 -4.42 14.66 -12.33
N ASP A 123 -4.20 13.34 -12.37
CA ASP A 123 -5.09 12.36 -11.76
C ASP A 123 -4.36 11.03 -11.49
N TYR A 124 -5.04 10.12 -10.79
CA TYR A 124 -4.53 8.81 -10.42
C TYR A 124 -5.47 7.70 -10.91
N VAL A 125 -4.96 6.47 -10.95
CA VAL A 125 -5.85 5.31 -11.03
C VAL A 125 -6.60 5.21 -9.71
N LYS A 126 -7.92 5.07 -9.77
CA LYS A 126 -8.75 4.85 -8.57
C LYS A 126 -8.96 3.37 -8.40
N TRP A 127 -8.63 2.87 -7.22
CA TRP A 127 -8.72 1.46 -6.87
C TRP A 127 -9.66 1.27 -5.71
N TYR A 128 -10.55 0.29 -5.85
CA TYR A 128 -11.56 -0.06 -4.86
C TYR A 128 -11.43 -1.56 -4.54
N PRO A 129 -10.72 -1.94 -3.46
CA PRO A 129 -10.62 -3.33 -3.01
C PRO A 129 -11.90 -3.77 -2.29
N ASN A 130 -13.02 -3.79 -3.01
CA ASN A 130 -14.35 -4.11 -2.47
C ASN A 130 -14.47 -5.52 -1.85
N TYR A 131 -13.46 -6.37 -2.08
CA TYR A 131 -13.34 -7.71 -1.49
C TYR A 131 -12.69 -7.70 -0.10
N VAL A 132 -12.08 -6.59 0.33
CA VAL A 132 -11.52 -6.40 1.69
C VAL A 132 -12.31 -5.35 2.46
N ASN A 133 -12.58 -4.19 1.86
CA ASN A 133 -13.21 -3.07 2.55
C ASN A 133 -14.04 -2.20 1.60
N ALA A 134 -14.75 -1.22 2.18
CA ALA A 134 -15.58 -0.28 1.41
C ALA A 134 -14.84 1.01 0.98
N ASN A 135 -13.51 1.08 1.14
CA ASN A 135 -12.75 2.29 0.82
C ASN A 135 -12.32 2.33 -0.64
N GLY A 136 -12.13 3.55 -1.15
CA GLY A 136 -11.47 3.81 -2.43
C GLY A 136 -10.15 4.54 -2.22
N TYR A 137 -9.14 4.16 -3.00
CA TYR A 137 -7.79 4.70 -2.94
C TYR A 137 -7.35 5.24 -4.30
N LYS A 138 -6.55 6.30 -4.30
CA LYS A 138 -5.78 6.77 -5.45
C LYS A 138 -4.45 6.03 -5.45
N VAL A 139 -4.13 5.35 -6.54
CA VAL A 139 -2.96 4.49 -6.63
C VAL A 139 -2.11 4.78 -7.87
N ILE A 140 -0.82 4.47 -7.76
CA ILE A 140 0.12 4.37 -8.87
C ILE A 140 0.44 2.88 -9.02
N LEU A 141 0.23 2.33 -10.21
CA LEU A 141 0.64 0.96 -10.53
C LEU A 141 2.15 0.97 -10.72
N THR A 142 2.89 0.30 -9.84
CA THR A 142 4.35 0.29 -9.88
C THR A 142 4.89 -0.88 -10.67
N ASP A 143 4.21 -2.03 -10.59
CA ASP A 143 4.74 -3.25 -11.16
C ASP A 143 3.62 -4.26 -11.47
N LEU A 144 3.85 -5.07 -12.49
CA LEU A 144 2.95 -6.12 -12.94
C LEU A 144 3.76 -7.31 -13.43
N GLU A 145 3.66 -8.42 -12.71
CA GLU A 145 4.46 -9.61 -12.94
C GLU A 145 3.60 -10.85 -13.14
N LEU A 146 4.10 -11.78 -13.94
CA LEU A 146 3.57 -13.11 -14.08
C LEU A 146 4.67 -14.13 -13.74
N ASN A 147 4.42 -15.02 -12.77
CA ASN A 147 5.37 -16.00 -12.28
C ASN A 147 6.71 -15.41 -11.80
N GLY A 148 6.67 -14.19 -11.22
CA GLY A 148 7.88 -13.49 -10.77
C GLY A 148 8.77 -12.97 -11.90
N GLN A 149 8.25 -12.89 -13.12
CA GLN A 149 8.89 -12.25 -14.26
C GLN A 149 8.01 -11.13 -14.80
N GLY A 150 8.62 -10.15 -15.46
CA GLY A 150 7.88 -9.14 -16.22
C GLY A 150 7.00 -9.78 -17.28
N LEU A 151 5.95 -9.06 -17.69
CA LEU A 151 4.97 -9.59 -18.64
C LEU A 151 5.61 -10.00 -19.97
N ASN A 152 5.57 -11.30 -20.26
CA ASN A 152 5.87 -11.85 -21.57
C ASN A 152 4.63 -12.56 -22.12
N PHE A 153 4.05 -12.01 -23.18
CA PHE A 153 2.83 -12.55 -23.81
C PHE A 153 3.09 -13.77 -24.72
N ASP A 154 4.33 -14.28 -24.74
CA ASP A 154 4.74 -15.45 -25.52
C ASP A 154 4.27 -16.80 -24.91
N PHE A 155 3.72 -16.79 -23.70
CA PHE A 155 3.23 -18.01 -23.05
C PHE A 155 1.88 -18.46 -23.62
N ILE A 156 1.82 -19.75 -23.95
CA ILE A 156 0.68 -20.49 -24.50
C ILE A 156 -0.64 -20.03 -23.87
N SER A 157 -1.39 -19.18 -24.59
CA SER A 157 -2.78 -18.85 -24.31
C SER A 157 -3.64 -20.09 -24.58
N ARG A 158 -3.57 -21.10 -23.71
CA ARG A 158 -4.43 -22.27 -23.85
C ARG A 158 -5.82 -21.85 -23.37
N GLN A 159 -6.77 -21.76 -24.31
CA GLN A 159 -8.17 -21.44 -24.03
C GLN A 159 -8.43 -20.03 -23.44
N GLY A 160 -7.55 -19.05 -23.72
CA GLY A 160 -7.79 -17.64 -23.33
C GLY A 160 -7.41 -17.30 -21.89
N TYR A 161 -6.78 -18.21 -21.16
CA TYR A 161 -6.26 -17.99 -19.82
C TYR A 161 -4.72 -17.99 -19.82
N VAL A 162 -4.17 -17.35 -18.80
CA VAL A 162 -2.75 -17.33 -18.49
C VAL A 162 -2.49 -18.32 -17.34
N THR A 163 -1.37 -19.05 -17.43
CA THR A 163 -0.97 -20.00 -16.40
C THR A 163 0.03 -19.36 -15.44
N GLY A 164 -0.23 -19.54 -14.14
CA GLY A 164 0.70 -19.18 -13.07
C GLY A 164 0.43 -17.81 -12.43
N THR A 165 1.18 -17.45 -11.39
CA THR A 165 0.77 -16.38 -10.48
C THR A 165 0.88 -14.99 -11.11
N LEU A 166 -0.24 -14.27 -11.20
CA LEU A 166 -0.25 -12.85 -11.56
C LEU A 166 -0.13 -12.01 -10.28
N VAL A 167 0.77 -11.03 -10.29
CA VAL A 167 0.98 -10.10 -9.16
C VAL A 167 0.88 -8.67 -9.67
N LEU A 168 -0.03 -7.89 -9.09
CA LEU A 168 -0.15 -6.45 -9.31
C LEU A 168 0.35 -5.71 -8.07
N ARG A 169 1.32 -4.81 -8.25
CA ARG A 169 1.83 -3.94 -7.18
C ARG A 169 1.44 -2.50 -7.41
N MET A 170 0.99 -1.87 -6.35
CA MET A 170 0.48 -0.50 -6.34
C MET A 170 1.05 0.28 -5.17
N ARG A 171 1.18 1.60 -5.32
CA ARG A 171 1.44 2.52 -4.21
C ARG A 171 0.22 3.40 -4.00
N ILE A 172 -0.20 3.56 -2.74
CA ILE A 172 -1.30 4.45 -2.41
C ILE A 172 -0.80 5.89 -2.33
N ALA A 173 -1.35 6.75 -3.18
CA ALA A 173 -1.08 8.19 -3.19
C ALA A 173 -2.12 9.00 -2.41
N GLY A 174 -3.32 8.44 -2.20
CA GLY A 174 -4.39 9.16 -1.51
C GLY A 174 -5.67 8.36 -1.34
N ARG A 175 -6.66 8.96 -0.68
CA ARG A 175 -8.04 8.45 -0.64
C ARG A 175 -8.83 9.05 -1.80
N VAL A 176 -9.82 8.32 -2.32
CA VAL A 176 -10.79 8.83 -3.31
C VAL A 176 -11.84 9.71 -2.64
#